data_AF-D4LAF6-F1
#
_entry.id   AF-D4LAF6-F1
#
_cell.length_a   1.000
_cell.length_b   1.000
_cell.length_c   1.000
_cell.angle_alpha   90.00
_cell.angle_beta   90.00
_cell.angle_gamma   90.00
#
_symmetry.space_group_name_H-M   'P 1'
#
loop_
_entity.id
_entity.type
_entity.pdbx_description
1 polymer ?
#
loop_
_entity_poly.entity_id
_entity_poly.type
_entity_poly.pdbx_seq_one_letter_code
_entity_poly.pdbx_strand_id
1 'polypeptide(L)'
;MKQHKVKGFTLIELMVVIGIIGVLSAVLIPSMNAYYTRSRIKTTNSNAKVLFNAAQTAAQEFQFRERSVSDHSFNSTGDGVVVIRADRGQVVSVNDTAIGSIGAVPDPSDPSVELISAADRQAAYTNFVRRIANTFGDSTETCWVVYVDNYIVRSAICARTDSDRYLGAYPNPTDDKSDNTISDLTRATILSDFVEPYWGSGS
;
A
#
# COMPACT_ATOMS: atom_id res chain seq x y z
N MET A 1 -68.20 -17.86 0.09
CA MET A 1 -66.73 -17.88 0.05
C MET A 1 -66.29 -17.67 -1.41
N LYS A 2 -65.66 -16.54 -1.75
CA LYS A 2 -65.19 -16.28 -3.12
C LYS A 2 -63.90 -17.07 -3.36
N GLN A 3 -63.96 -18.06 -4.25
CA GLN A 3 -62.81 -18.85 -4.70
C GLN A 3 -61.89 -17.96 -5.55
N HIS A 4 -60.64 -17.76 -5.12
CA HIS A 4 -59.65 -16.99 -5.88
C HIS A 4 -59.04 -17.91 -6.94
N LYS A 5 -59.34 -17.68 -8.22
CA LYS A 5 -58.70 -18.42 -9.32
C LYS A 5 -57.23 -17.99 -9.39
N VAL A 6 -56.33 -18.90 -9.04
CA VAL A 6 -54.89 -18.73 -9.27
C VAL A 6 -54.65 -18.84 -10.77
N LYS A 7 -54.26 -17.73 -11.40
CA LYS A 7 -53.77 -17.73 -12.79
C LYS A 7 -52.35 -18.29 -12.79
N GLY A 8 -52.14 -19.42 -13.46
CA GLY A 8 -50.81 -20.00 -13.66
C GLY A 8 -50.01 -19.22 -14.71
N PHE A 9 -48.68 -19.21 -14.55
CA PHE A 9 -47.73 -18.66 -15.52
C PHE A 9 -47.62 -19.60 -16.73
N THR A 10 -47.61 -19.05 -17.95
CA THR A 10 -47.50 -19.89 -19.15
C THR A 10 -46.03 -20.23 -19.44
N LEU A 11 -45.79 -21.42 -20.01
CA LEU A 11 -44.43 -21.85 -20.37
C LEU A 11 -43.81 -20.92 -21.42
N ILE A 12 -44.65 -20.38 -22.32
CA ILE A 12 -44.20 -19.42 -23.34
C ILE A 12 -43.76 -18.08 -22.75
N GLU A 13 -44.46 -17.57 -21.73
CA GLU A 13 -44.03 -16.37 -21.00
C GLU A 13 -42.65 -16.58 -20.37
N LEU A 14 -42.38 -17.78 -19.85
CA LEU A 14 -41.06 -18.10 -19.30
C LEU A 14 -39.97 -18.13 -20.37
N MET A 15 -40.25 -18.71 -21.53
CA MET A 15 -39.27 -18.83 -22.61
C MET A 15 -38.84 -17.48 -23.17
N VAL A 16 -39.77 -16.54 -23.33
CA VAL A 16 -39.42 -15.19 -23.80
C VAL A 16 -38.59 -14.45 -22.76
N VAL A 17 -38.92 -14.57 -21.47
CA VAL A 17 -38.19 -13.91 -20.39
C VAL A 17 -36.74 -14.37 -20.31
N ILE A 18 -36.48 -15.69 -20.35
CA ILE A 18 -35.10 -16.19 -20.34
C ILE A 18 -34.32 -15.78 -21.60
N GLY A 19 -35.01 -15.64 -22.74
CA GLY A 19 -34.41 -15.14 -23.98
C GLY A 19 -33.91 -13.70 -23.85
N ILE A 20 -34.74 -12.80 -23.31
CA ILE A 20 -34.37 -11.40 -23.07
C ILE A 20 -33.24 -11.30 -22.03
N ILE A 21 -33.35 -12.02 -20.92
CA ILE A 21 -32.30 -12.06 -19.88
C ILE A 21 -30.97 -12.57 -20.47
N GLY A 22 -31.02 -13.56 -21.37
CA GLY A 22 -29.83 -14.09 -22.05
C GLY A 22 -29.10 -13.03 -22.87
N VAL A 23 -29.84 -12.26 -23.69
CA VAL A 23 -29.26 -11.17 -24.51
C VAL A 23 -28.69 -10.06 -23.64
N LEU A 24 -29.41 -9.63 -22.60
CA LEU A 24 -28.94 -8.58 -21.69
C LEU A 24 -27.68 -9.02 -20.91
N SER A 25 -27.67 -10.26 -20.41
CA SER A 25 -26.55 -10.81 -19.63
C SER A 25 -25.28 -10.94 -20.48
N ALA A 26 -25.41 -11.27 -21.77
CA ALA A 26 -24.28 -11.42 -22.68
C ALA A 26 -23.43 -10.14 -22.82
N VAL A 27 -24.07 -8.97 -22.80
CA VAL A 27 -23.37 -7.67 -22.86
C VAL A 27 -22.96 -7.20 -21.46
N LEU A 28 -23.78 -7.45 -20.44
CA LEU A 28 -23.57 -6.92 -19.09
C LEU A 28 -22.39 -7.58 -18.37
N ILE A 29 -22.29 -8.91 -18.38
CA ILE A 29 -21.29 -9.67 -17.60
C ILE A 29 -19.83 -9.22 -17.87
N PRO A 30 -19.34 -9.12 -19.12
CA PRO A 30 -17.95 -8.71 -19.36
C PRO A 30 -17.68 -7.28 -18.89
N SER A 31 -18.65 -6.37 -19.04
CA SER A 31 -18.52 -4.97 -18.62
C SER A 31 -18.46 -4.79 -17.10
N MET A 32 -19.23 -5.59 -16.34
CA MET A 32 -19.24 -5.52 -14.87
C MET A 32 -17.92 -5.96 -14.25
N ASN A 33 -17.24 -6.95 -14.81
CA ASN A 33 -15.94 -7.42 -14.30
C ASN A 33 -14.87 -6.31 -14.33
N ALA A 34 -14.83 -5.54 -15.42
CA ALA A 34 -13.92 -4.39 -15.54
C ALA A 34 -14.29 -3.28 -14.55
N TYR A 35 -15.60 -3.02 -14.35
CA TYR A 35 -16.07 -2.03 -13.39
C TYR A 35 -15.68 -2.38 -11.94
N TYR A 36 -15.84 -3.65 -11.54
CA TYR A 36 -15.44 -4.09 -10.20
C TYR A 36 -13.94 -3.95 -9.97
N THR A 37 -13.12 -4.31 -10.95
CA THR A 37 -11.66 -4.18 -10.89
C THR A 37 -11.25 -2.72 -10.70
N ARG A 38 -11.76 -1.82 -11.55
CA ARG A 38 -11.46 -0.38 -11.48
C ARG A 38 -11.94 0.26 -10.18
N SER A 39 -13.11 -0.16 -9.68
CA SER A 39 -13.66 0.36 -8.41
C SER A 39 -12.77 -0.01 -7.21
N ARG A 40 -12.29 -1.27 -7.17
CA ARG A 40 -11.36 -1.74 -6.14
C ARG A 40 -10.05 -0.97 -6.19
N ILE A 41 -9.44 -0.89 -7.37
CA ILE A 41 -8.16 -0.21 -7.57
C ILE A 41 -8.25 1.29 -7.25
N LYS A 42 -9.37 1.94 -7.62
CA LYS A 42 -9.59 3.35 -7.26
C LYS A 42 -9.65 3.57 -5.74
N THR A 43 -10.25 2.62 -5.02
CA THR A 43 -10.31 2.66 -3.55
C THR A 43 -8.91 2.49 -2.95
N THR A 44 -8.13 1.51 -3.43
CA THR A 44 -6.78 1.28 -2.94
C THR A 44 -5.81 2.41 -3.31
N ASN A 45 -5.93 3.03 -4.49
CA ASN A 45 -5.20 4.23 -4.88
C ASN A 45 -5.49 5.41 -3.94
N SER A 46 -6.76 5.60 -3.56
CA SER A 46 -7.14 6.62 -2.58
C SER A 46 -6.49 6.36 -1.21
N ASN A 47 -6.48 5.10 -0.76
CA ASN A 47 -5.84 4.71 0.49
C ASN A 47 -4.32 4.90 0.44
N ALA A 48 -3.68 4.57 -0.70
CA ALA A 48 -2.26 4.81 -0.93
C ALA A 48 -1.90 6.29 -0.83
N LYS A 49 -2.75 7.18 -1.35
CA LYS A 49 -2.56 8.64 -1.22
C LYS A 49 -2.65 9.12 0.24
N VAL A 50 -3.61 8.60 1.01
CA VAL A 50 -3.72 8.90 2.45
C VAL A 50 -2.45 8.46 3.17
N LEU A 51 -1.97 7.24 2.88
CA LEU A 51 -0.75 6.70 3.45
C LEU A 51 0.49 7.51 3.09
N PHE A 52 0.61 7.90 1.82
CA PHE A 52 1.72 8.72 1.34
C PHE A 52 1.82 10.04 2.11
N ASN A 53 0.69 10.73 2.31
CA ASN A 53 0.67 11.99 3.05
C ASN A 53 1.03 11.80 4.54
N ALA A 54 0.52 10.72 5.16
CA ALA A 54 0.85 10.39 6.54
C ALA A 54 2.34 10.06 6.70
N ALA A 55 2.89 9.24 5.80
CA ALA A 55 4.31 8.93 5.74
C ALA A 55 5.17 10.16 5.48
N GLN A 56 4.72 11.08 4.62
CA GLN A 56 5.46 12.29 4.28
C GLN A 56 5.54 13.24 5.48
N THR A 57 4.45 13.35 6.24
CA THR A 57 4.41 14.10 7.50
C THR A 57 5.36 13.47 8.53
N ALA A 58 5.32 12.14 8.66
CA ALA A 58 6.19 11.41 9.59
C ALA A 58 7.67 11.54 9.21
N ALA A 59 7.99 11.50 7.92
CA ALA A 59 9.36 11.60 7.41
C ALA A 59 9.94 13.00 7.62
N GLN A 60 9.15 14.05 7.43
CA GLN A 60 9.55 15.43 7.71
C GLN A 60 9.86 15.62 9.20
N GLU A 61 8.99 15.17 10.09
CA GLU A 61 9.24 15.25 11.54
C GLU A 61 10.46 14.45 11.97
N PHE A 62 10.65 13.27 11.37
CA PHE A 62 11.84 12.46 11.61
C PHE A 62 13.12 13.19 11.19
N GLN A 63 13.13 13.79 10.00
CA GLN A 63 14.23 14.63 9.51
C GLN A 63 14.53 15.80 10.45
N PHE A 64 13.50 16.48 10.97
CA PHE A 64 13.71 17.59 11.92
C PHE A 64 14.31 17.11 13.23
N ARG A 65 13.82 15.99 13.78
CA ARG A 65 14.32 15.48 15.05
C ARG A 65 15.77 15.00 14.98
N GLU A 66 16.16 14.34 13.88
CA GLU A 66 17.57 13.96 13.67
C GLU A 66 18.50 15.18 13.57
N ARG A 67 18.00 16.30 13.05
CA ARG A 67 18.76 17.56 12.97
C ARG A 67 18.69 18.42 14.24
N SER A 68 17.81 18.11 15.18
CA SER A 68 17.51 18.96 16.34
C SER A 68 18.32 18.62 17.60
N VAL A 69 19.31 17.73 17.51
CA VAL A 69 20.16 17.43 18.67
C VAL A 69 21.18 18.55 18.83
N SER A 70 21.32 18.99 20.09
CA SER A 70 21.83 20.29 20.55
C SER A 70 23.31 20.56 20.31
N ASP A 71 23.94 19.96 19.31
CA ASP A 71 25.32 20.24 18.97
C ASP A 71 25.46 20.41 17.47
N HIS A 72 25.89 21.61 17.07
CA HIS A 72 26.03 22.03 15.69
C HIS A 72 27.24 21.37 15.01
N SER A 73 27.15 20.06 14.74
CA SER A 73 27.99 19.43 13.73
C SER A 73 27.13 18.72 12.70
N PHE A 74 26.97 19.41 11.57
CA PHE A 74 26.64 18.78 10.30
C PHE A 74 27.64 17.65 10.05
N ASN A 75 27.14 16.40 10.03
CA ASN A 75 27.66 15.15 9.45
C ASN A 75 26.87 14.04 10.18
N SER A 76 26.24 13.03 9.59
CA SER A 76 26.37 12.33 8.32
C SER A 76 24.98 11.73 8.04
N THR A 77 24.33 12.09 6.93
CA THR A 77 24.13 11.24 5.75
C THR A 77 24.06 9.75 6.07
N GLY A 78 22.90 9.29 6.55
CA GLY A 78 22.49 7.90 6.35
C GLY A 78 21.74 7.81 5.03
N ASP A 79 22.11 6.85 4.17
CA ASP A 79 21.37 6.52 2.95
C ASP A 79 19.93 6.13 3.36
N GLY A 80 19.02 7.11 3.26
CA GLY A 80 17.77 7.18 4.02
C GLY A 80 16.66 6.31 3.44
N VAL A 81 17.01 5.10 2.99
CA VAL A 81 16.08 4.19 2.36
C VAL A 81 15.36 3.36 3.41
N VAL A 82 14.05 3.57 3.50
CA VAL A 82 13.17 2.85 4.42
C VAL A 82 11.99 2.25 3.65
N VAL A 83 11.92 0.92 3.64
CA VAL A 83 10.77 0.16 3.11
C VAL A 83 9.98 -0.37 4.30
N ILE A 84 8.73 0.05 4.49
CA ILE A 84 7.89 -0.46 5.59
C ILE A 84 6.76 -1.25 4.98
N ARG A 85 6.58 -2.51 5.39
CA ARG A 85 5.41 -3.32 5.02
C ARG A 85 4.54 -3.57 6.23
N ALA A 86 3.24 -3.44 6.07
CA ALA A 86 2.26 -3.76 7.10
C ALA A 86 1.12 -4.61 6.55
N ASP A 87 0.59 -5.47 7.39
CA ASP A 87 -0.57 -6.34 7.16
C ASP A 87 -1.56 -6.11 8.31
N ARG A 88 -2.80 -5.74 7.97
CA ARG A 88 -3.89 -5.45 8.94
C ARG A 88 -3.48 -4.46 10.05
N GLY A 89 -2.83 -3.36 9.67
CA GLY A 89 -2.39 -2.33 10.62
C GLY A 89 -1.18 -2.70 11.48
N GLN A 90 -0.70 -3.95 11.41
CA GLN A 90 0.51 -4.38 12.06
C GLN A 90 1.68 -4.32 11.08
N VAL A 91 2.79 -3.72 11.49
CA VAL A 91 3.99 -3.74 10.67
C VAL A 91 4.56 -5.17 10.64
N VAL A 92 4.88 -5.67 9.44
CA VAL A 92 5.40 -7.02 9.18
C VAL A 92 6.91 -6.99 8.91
N SER A 93 7.39 -6.05 8.11
CA SER A 93 8.81 -5.90 7.81
C SER A 93 9.23 -4.44 7.66
N VAL A 94 10.51 -4.17 7.96
CA VAL A 94 11.19 -2.92 7.64
C VAL A 94 12.48 -3.24 6.90
N ASN A 95 12.75 -2.59 5.77
CA ASN A 95 13.91 -2.87 4.91
C ASN A 95 14.06 -4.36 4.60
N ASP A 96 12.95 -5.01 4.25
CA ASP A 96 12.87 -6.44 3.95
C ASP A 96 13.30 -7.38 5.11
N THR A 97 13.43 -6.83 6.32
CA THR A 97 13.74 -7.57 7.55
C THR A 97 12.48 -7.71 8.41
N ALA A 98 12.15 -8.93 8.84
CA ALA A 98 10.97 -9.20 9.67
C ALA A 98 11.03 -8.46 11.02
N ILE A 99 9.89 -8.03 11.56
CA ILE A 99 9.86 -7.12 12.73
C ILE A 99 10.16 -7.77 14.08
N GLY A 100 10.36 -9.09 14.10
CA GLY A 100 11.04 -9.79 15.20
C GLY A 100 12.55 -9.58 15.25
N SER A 101 13.14 -8.95 14.23
CA SER A 101 14.56 -8.63 14.11
C SER A 101 14.78 -7.16 13.76
N ILE A 102 14.17 -6.23 14.50
CA ILE A 102 14.79 -4.91 14.72
C ILE A 102 15.94 -5.13 15.70
N GLY A 103 16.96 -5.81 15.21
CA GLY A 103 18.15 -6.28 15.91
C GLY A 103 19.31 -6.26 14.93
N ALA A 104 19.61 -5.07 14.43
CA ALA A 104 20.92 -4.57 14.01
C ALA A 104 20.66 -3.27 13.23
N VAL A 105 20.95 -2.16 13.88
CA VAL A 105 21.23 -0.88 13.22
C VAL A 105 22.42 -1.12 12.26
N PRO A 106 22.44 -0.52 11.05
CA PRO A 106 23.62 -0.53 10.19
C PRO A 106 24.88 -0.10 10.97
N ASP A 107 25.98 -0.77 10.63
CA ASP A 107 27.29 -0.83 11.30
C ASP A 107 27.72 0.43 12.10
N PRO A 108 27.96 0.32 13.42
CA PRO A 108 28.49 1.39 14.28
C PRO A 108 30.02 1.63 14.13
N SER A 109 30.69 1.04 13.14
CA SER A 109 32.14 1.13 12.95
C SER A 109 32.65 2.43 12.28
N ASP A 110 31.79 3.40 11.98
CA ASP A 110 32.24 4.77 11.63
C ASP A 110 32.31 5.63 12.91
N PRO A 111 33.51 5.86 13.48
CA PRO A 111 33.69 6.45 14.81
C PRO A 111 33.57 7.99 14.81
N SER A 112 33.01 8.61 13.78
CA SER A 112 33.08 10.07 13.61
C SER A 112 31.87 10.88 14.05
N VAL A 113 30.78 10.29 14.56
CA VAL A 113 29.61 11.08 15.05
C VAL A 113 28.86 10.38 16.20
N GLU A 114 29.28 10.59 17.46
CA GLU A 114 28.45 10.34 18.65
C GLU A 114 27.72 11.63 19.05
N LEU A 115 26.51 11.87 18.55
CA LEU A 115 25.74 13.07 18.91
C LEU A 115 24.36 12.77 19.52
N ILE A 116 23.93 11.51 19.52
CA ILE A 116 22.73 11.05 20.23
C ILE A 116 23.03 9.63 20.71
N SER A 117 22.67 9.29 21.94
CA SER A 117 22.85 7.92 22.40
C SER A 117 22.17 6.96 21.41
N ALA A 118 22.79 5.83 21.07
CA ALA A 118 22.23 4.88 20.10
C ALA A 118 20.77 4.47 20.45
N ALA A 119 20.42 4.52 21.74
CA ALA A 119 19.07 4.30 22.26
C ALA A 119 18.05 5.36 21.80
N ASP A 120 18.42 6.64 21.80
CA ASP A 120 17.51 7.73 21.39
C ASP A 120 17.24 7.70 19.88
N ARG A 121 18.26 7.36 19.07
CA ARG A 121 18.12 7.14 17.63
C ARG A 121 17.21 5.94 17.33
N GLN A 122 17.38 4.84 18.08
CA GLN A 122 16.52 3.66 17.96
C GLN A 122 15.07 3.94 18.35
N ALA A 123 14.86 4.68 19.45
CA ALA A 123 13.54 5.13 19.87
C ALA A 123 12.92 6.06 18.82
N ALA A 124 13.72 6.94 18.21
CA ALA A 124 13.29 7.83 17.16
C ALA A 124 12.78 7.06 15.92
N TYR A 125 13.57 6.13 15.43
CA TYR A 125 13.22 5.28 14.29
C TYR A 125 11.97 4.43 14.56
N THR A 126 11.89 3.84 15.76
CA THR A 126 10.72 3.05 16.18
C THR A 126 9.45 3.92 16.24
N ASN A 127 9.57 5.15 16.73
CA ASN A 127 8.45 6.10 16.76
C ASN A 127 8.02 6.52 15.35
N PHE A 128 8.96 6.70 14.42
CA PHE A 128 8.67 6.99 13.01
C PHE A 128 7.86 5.85 12.36
N VAL A 129 8.36 4.61 12.46
CA VAL A 129 7.68 3.42 11.92
C VAL A 129 6.29 3.26 12.54
N ARG A 130 6.14 3.44 13.86
CA ARG A 130 4.85 3.31 14.55
C ARG A 130 3.84 4.36 14.11
N ARG A 131 4.27 5.59 13.83
CA ARG A 131 3.35 6.64 13.35
C ARG A 131 2.76 6.30 11.98
N ILE A 132 3.59 5.78 11.08
CA ILE A 132 3.10 5.30 9.77
C ILE A 132 2.19 4.07 9.98
N ALA A 133 2.60 3.13 10.84
CA ALA A 133 1.82 1.96 11.24
C ALA A 133 0.37 2.30 11.61
N ASN A 134 0.23 3.30 12.48
CA ASN A 134 -1.05 3.72 13.05
C ASN A 134 -2.00 4.35 12.02
N THR A 135 -1.55 4.71 10.81
CA THR A 135 -2.42 5.27 9.76
C THR A 135 -3.59 4.34 9.43
N PHE A 136 -3.36 3.04 9.47
CA PHE A 136 -4.38 2.00 9.31
C PHE A 136 -4.38 1.01 10.48
N GLY A 137 -4.02 1.47 11.69
CA GLY A 137 -3.84 0.61 12.87
C GLY A 137 -5.08 -0.20 13.26
N ASP A 138 -6.27 0.33 12.96
CA ASP A 138 -7.55 -0.33 13.27
C ASP A 138 -8.11 -1.16 12.09
N SER A 139 -7.38 -1.22 10.97
CA SER A 139 -7.88 -1.90 9.77
C SER A 139 -7.59 -3.40 9.82
N THR A 140 -8.62 -4.22 9.64
CA THR A 140 -8.50 -5.68 9.52
C THR A 140 -8.19 -6.16 8.10
N GLU A 141 -8.19 -5.24 7.13
CA GLU A 141 -8.19 -5.55 5.69
C GLU A 141 -7.40 -4.52 4.88
N THR A 142 -6.38 -3.89 5.46
CA THR A 142 -5.48 -3.01 4.71
C THR A 142 -4.05 -3.45 4.92
N CYS A 143 -3.42 -3.83 3.83
CA CYS A 143 -1.99 -4.12 3.74
C CYS A 143 -1.34 -3.03 2.93
N TRP A 144 -0.11 -2.68 3.25
CA TRP A 144 0.57 -1.61 2.55
C TRP A 144 2.07 -1.68 2.63
N VAL A 145 2.71 -1.02 1.68
CA VAL A 145 4.16 -0.82 1.63
C VAL A 145 4.44 0.66 1.38
N VAL A 146 5.35 1.24 2.15
CA VAL A 146 5.86 2.60 1.91
C VAL A 146 7.33 2.55 1.59
N TYR A 147 7.73 3.27 0.55
CA TYR A 147 9.12 3.48 0.15
C TYR A 147 9.50 4.94 0.41
N VAL A 148 10.42 5.12 1.36
CA VAL A 148 11.02 6.41 1.69
C VAL A 148 12.48 6.36 1.27
N ASP A 149 12.96 7.43 0.68
CA ASP A 149 14.35 7.62 0.31
C ASP A 149 14.76 9.04 0.67
N ASN A 150 15.86 9.19 1.40
CA ASN A 150 16.38 10.48 1.86
C ASN A 150 15.29 11.37 2.50
N TYR A 151 14.48 10.80 3.40
CA TYR A 151 13.36 11.48 4.08
C TYR A 151 12.23 11.99 3.16
N ILE A 152 12.26 11.60 1.90
CA ILE A 152 11.21 11.89 0.91
C ILE A 152 10.46 10.60 0.64
N VAL A 153 9.14 10.63 0.79
CA VAL A 153 8.32 9.48 0.42
C VAL A 153 8.27 9.41 -1.10
N ARG A 154 8.74 8.30 -1.66
CA ARG A 154 8.79 8.09 -3.10
C ARG A 154 7.60 7.31 -3.62
N SER A 155 7.11 6.34 -2.86
CA SER A 155 5.91 5.60 -3.21
C SER A 155 5.21 5.02 -1.98
N ALA A 156 3.89 4.91 -2.07
CA ALA A 156 3.05 4.18 -1.15
C ALA A 156 2.15 3.24 -1.96
N ILE A 157 2.11 1.97 -1.56
CA ILE A 157 1.33 0.91 -2.21
C ILE A 157 0.38 0.33 -1.16
N CYS A 158 -0.88 0.12 -1.51
CA CYS A 158 -1.91 -0.42 -0.65
C CYS A 158 -2.68 -1.55 -1.35
N ALA A 159 -3.11 -2.53 -0.57
CA ALA A 159 -4.02 -3.58 -1.01
C ALA A 159 -4.95 -3.99 0.14
N ARG A 160 -5.98 -4.77 -0.17
CA ARG A 160 -6.90 -5.27 0.86
C ARG A 160 -6.26 -6.39 1.69
N THR A 161 -5.55 -7.30 1.04
CA THR A 161 -4.81 -8.40 1.70
C THR A 161 -3.41 -8.50 1.12
N ASP A 162 -2.53 -9.17 1.84
CA ASP A 162 -1.16 -9.50 1.45
C ASP A 162 -1.05 -10.19 0.07
N SER A 163 -2.06 -11.00 -0.23
CA SER A 163 -2.25 -11.84 -1.41
C SER A 163 -3.16 -11.22 -2.47
N ASP A 164 -3.65 -9.99 -2.27
CA ASP A 164 -4.50 -9.33 -3.24
C ASP A 164 -3.68 -8.76 -4.41
N ARG A 165 -4.20 -8.91 -5.63
CA ARG A 165 -3.62 -8.36 -6.87
C ARG A 165 -4.18 -7.00 -7.24
N TYR A 166 -5.24 -6.55 -6.57
CA TYR A 166 -5.77 -5.18 -6.72
C TYR A 166 -4.91 -4.20 -5.92
N LEU A 167 -3.66 -4.02 -6.34
CA LEU A 167 -2.77 -3.03 -5.76
C LEU A 167 -3.21 -1.64 -6.18
N GLY A 168 -3.17 -0.69 -5.25
CA GLY A 168 -3.25 0.73 -5.54
C GLY A 168 -1.98 1.43 -5.08
N ALA A 169 -1.54 2.46 -5.79
CA ALA A 169 -0.29 3.14 -5.53
C ALA A 169 -0.40 4.67 -5.68
N TYR A 170 0.55 5.36 -5.05
CA TYR A 170 0.72 6.81 -5.16
C TYR A 170 2.22 7.15 -5.01
N PRO A 171 2.79 8.08 -5.80
CA PRO A 171 2.15 9.02 -6.73
C PRO A 171 1.75 8.44 -8.08
N ASN A 172 2.25 7.26 -8.45
CA ASN A 172 1.95 6.59 -9.71
C ASN A 172 0.82 5.56 -9.49
N PRO A 173 -0.45 5.90 -9.76
CA PRO A 173 -1.57 4.99 -9.55
C PRO A 173 -1.56 3.84 -10.56
N THR A 174 -2.10 2.71 -10.13
CA THR A 174 -2.37 1.55 -10.99
C THR A 174 -3.77 1.66 -11.59
N ASP A 175 -3.96 1.09 -12.79
CA ASP A 175 -5.25 1.07 -13.50
C ASP A 175 -5.83 -0.34 -13.67
N ASP A 176 -5.01 -1.37 -13.47
CA ASP A 176 -5.38 -2.78 -13.57
C ASP A 176 -4.69 -3.62 -12.49
N LYS A 177 -5.01 -4.91 -12.45
CA LYS A 177 -4.39 -5.90 -11.57
C LYS A 177 -2.88 -5.94 -11.79
N SER A 178 -2.16 -5.99 -10.69
CA SER A 178 -0.72 -6.25 -10.69
C SER A 178 -0.45 -7.76 -10.79
N ASP A 179 0.67 -8.11 -11.43
CA ASP A 179 1.18 -9.48 -11.42
C ASP A 179 1.70 -9.90 -10.04
N ASN A 180 2.22 -8.93 -9.29
CA ASN A 180 2.73 -9.07 -7.93
C ASN A 180 1.65 -8.72 -6.90
N THR A 181 1.72 -9.33 -5.72
CA THR A 181 0.95 -8.93 -4.53
C THR A 181 1.83 -8.16 -3.53
N ILE A 182 1.27 -7.64 -2.45
CA ILE A 182 2.02 -6.93 -1.40
C ILE A 182 3.14 -7.80 -0.79
N SER A 183 2.91 -9.11 -0.65
CA SER A 183 3.93 -10.04 -0.16
C SER A 183 5.14 -10.14 -1.10
N ASP A 184 4.91 -10.00 -2.40
CA ASP A 184 5.92 -10.23 -3.44
C ASP A 184 6.76 -8.96 -3.71
N LEU A 185 6.30 -7.79 -3.25
CA LEU A 185 6.95 -6.50 -3.51
C LEU A 185 8.30 -6.37 -2.80
N THR A 186 9.39 -6.65 -3.50
CA THR A 186 10.75 -6.32 -3.03
C THR A 186 11.12 -4.87 -3.30
N ARG A 187 12.21 -4.36 -2.70
CA ARG A 187 12.77 -3.05 -3.06
C ARG A 187 12.94 -2.86 -4.57
N ALA A 188 13.41 -3.88 -5.29
CA ALA A 188 13.65 -3.80 -6.73
C ALA A 188 12.34 -3.63 -7.51
N THR A 189 11.33 -4.44 -7.18
CA THR A 189 9.98 -4.36 -7.77
C THR A 189 9.29 -3.03 -7.48
N ILE A 190 9.46 -2.50 -6.26
CA ILE A 190 8.89 -1.21 -5.88
C ILE A 190 9.50 -0.08 -6.72
N LEU A 191 10.82 -0.14 -6.93
CA LEU A 191 11.53 0.84 -7.74
C LEU A 191 11.07 0.82 -9.19
N SER A 192 11.04 -0.36 -9.83
CA SER A 192 10.68 -0.50 -11.24
C SER A 192 9.21 -0.18 -11.53
N ASP A 193 8.30 -0.64 -10.67
CA ASP A 193 6.87 -0.66 -11.01
C ASP A 193 6.13 0.57 -10.45
N PHE A 194 6.65 1.19 -9.38
CA PHE A 194 5.92 2.20 -8.61
C PHE A 194 6.66 3.51 -8.33
N VAL A 195 7.99 3.59 -8.57
CA VAL A 195 8.80 4.78 -8.25
C VAL A 195 9.39 5.43 -9.49
N GLU A 196 10.09 4.67 -10.35
CA GLU A 196 10.71 5.23 -11.54
C GLU A 196 9.64 5.55 -12.60
N PRO A 197 9.67 6.75 -13.22
CA PRO A 197 8.83 6.99 -14.38
C PRO A 197 9.29 6.09 -15.51
N TYR A 198 8.37 5.33 -16.12
CA TYR A 198 8.59 4.53 -17.32
C TYR A 198 9.28 5.35 -18.42
N TRP A 199 10.60 5.34 -18.46
CA TRP A 199 11.41 5.74 -19.59
C TRP A 199 12.37 4.58 -19.91
N GLY A 200 11.82 3.57 -20.61
CA GLY A 200 12.61 2.61 -21.37
C GLY A 200 12.69 1.19 -20.83
N SER A 201 11.67 0.37 -21.13
CA SER A 201 11.89 -1.04 -21.49
C SER A 201 11.35 -1.33 -22.91
N GLY A 202 11.58 -0.37 -23.81
CA GLY A 202 11.40 -0.57 -25.24
C GLY A 202 12.75 -0.81 -25.91
N SER A 203 13.18 -2.06 -25.95
CA SER A 203 14.02 -2.64 -27.01
C SER A 203 13.91 -4.16 -26.99
#